data_AF-A0A386RBU3-F1
#
_entry.id   AF-A0A386RBU3-F1
#
_cell.length_a   1.000
_cell.length_b   1.000
_cell.length_c   1.000
_cell.angle_alpha   90.00
_cell.angle_beta   90.00
_cell.angle_gamma   90.00
#
_symmetry.space_group_name_H-M   'P 1'
#
loop_
_entity.id
_entity.type
_entity.pdbx_description
1 polymer ?
#
loop_
_entity_poly.entity_id
_entity_poly.type
_entity_poly.pdbx_seq_one_letter_code
_entity_poly.pdbx_strand_id
1 'polypeptide(L)'
;MGVKVAKDIPSHYYDYEHFSIIQFIKETDAYNEDGTKIDLKGQKIRKQSGQYKVDKLLYIWVPTEQKAELFYHLVTKRLDADHNYFTVKDAYVKASDVEFHGVKTNPI
;
A
#
# COMPACT_ATOMS: atom_id res chain seq x y z
N MET A 1 7.51 26.88 -44.25
CA MET A 1 7.36 26.67 -42.79
C MET A 1 6.14 25.79 -42.58
N GLY A 2 6.29 24.58 -42.05
CA GLY A 2 5.19 23.64 -41.82
C GLY A 2 5.36 23.00 -40.45
N VAL A 3 4.35 23.13 -39.62
CA VAL A 3 4.37 22.95 -38.16
C VAL A 3 4.81 21.53 -37.77
N LYS A 4 5.87 21.41 -36.96
CA LYS A 4 6.21 20.17 -36.25
C LYS A 4 5.22 20.02 -35.09
N VAL A 5 4.36 19.00 -35.15
CA VAL A 5 3.55 18.59 -33.99
C VAL A 5 4.49 17.94 -32.98
N ALA A 6 4.77 18.67 -31.91
CA ALA A 6 5.31 18.18 -30.65
C ALA A 6 4.14 18.34 -29.66
N LYS A 7 3.76 17.42 -28.77
CA LYS A 7 4.41 16.34 -28.05
C LYS A 7 3.28 15.38 -27.61
N ASP A 8 3.63 14.16 -27.25
CA ASP A 8 2.77 13.24 -26.51
C ASP A 8 1.86 13.97 -25.52
N ILE A 9 0.55 13.73 -25.60
CA ILE A 9 -0.39 14.21 -24.58
C ILE A 9 0.04 13.52 -23.29
N PRO A 10 0.46 14.26 -22.25
CA PRO A 10 0.79 13.63 -20.98
C PRO A 10 -0.45 12.88 -20.48
N SER A 11 -0.31 11.56 -20.33
CA SER A 11 -1.33 10.73 -19.72
C SER A 11 -1.32 11.02 -18.22
N HIS A 12 -2.27 11.82 -17.78
CA HIS A 12 -2.46 12.16 -16.38
C HIS A 12 -3.33 11.10 -15.71
N TYR A 13 -2.77 10.39 -14.72
CA TYR A 13 -3.53 9.49 -13.87
C TYR A 13 -4.03 10.28 -12.66
N TYR A 14 -5.28 10.73 -12.73
CA TYR A 14 -5.94 11.54 -11.68
C TYR A 14 -5.68 11.01 -10.26
N ASP A 15 -5.79 9.69 -10.07
CA ASP A 15 -5.61 9.10 -8.74
C ASP A 15 -4.18 9.25 -8.19
N TYR A 16 -3.15 9.23 -9.04
CA TYR A 16 -1.77 9.45 -8.61
C TYR A 16 -1.49 10.93 -8.30
N GLU A 17 -2.26 11.84 -8.88
CA GLU A 17 -2.10 13.27 -8.62
C GLU A 17 -2.80 13.72 -7.34
N HIS A 18 -3.75 12.92 -6.83
CA HIS A 18 -4.59 13.29 -5.70
C HIS A 18 -4.49 12.36 -4.49
N PHE A 19 -3.99 11.14 -4.66
CA PHE A 19 -3.91 10.15 -3.58
C PHE A 19 -2.51 9.55 -3.47
N SER A 20 -2.21 9.09 -2.26
CA SER A 20 -1.10 8.22 -1.98
C SER A 20 -1.59 6.78 -2.16
N ILE A 21 -0.98 6.07 -3.10
CA ILE A 21 -1.43 4.75 -3.52
C ILE A 21 -0.28 3.77 -3.42
N ILE A 22 -0.58 2.53 -3.07
CA ILE A 22 0.36 1.43 -3.11
C ILE A 22 -0.15 0.30 -4.01
N GLN A 23 0.79 -0.47 -4.53
CA GLN A 23 0.53 -1.74 -5.20
C GLN A 23 1.38 -2.84 -4.55
N PHE A 24 0.76 -3.97 -4.23
CA PHE A 24 1.48 -5.13 -3.69
C PHE A 24 2.33 -5.78 -4.78
N ILE A 25 3.64 -5.90 -4.56
CA ILE A 25 4.56 -6.53 -5.51
C ILE A 25 4.75 -8.04 -5.27
N LYS A 26 4.38 -8.50 -4.06
CA LYS A 26 4.40 -9.89 -3.59
C LYS A 26 3.28 -10.12 -2.57
N GLU A 27 3.06 -11.37 -2.18
CA GLU A 27 2.19 -11.70 -1.04
C GLU A 27 2.78 -11.15 0.27
N THR A 28 1.94 -10.52 1.08
CA THR A 28 2.39 -9.86 2.31
C THR A 28 1.49 -10.15 3.50
N ASP A 29 2.10 -10.13 4.68
CA ASP A 29 1.37 -10.10 5.94
C ASP A 29 0.76 -8.69 6.15
N ALA A 30 -0.31 -8.64 6.94
CA ALA A 30 -0.91 -7.41 7.43
C ALA A 30 -0.63 -7.27 8.93
N TYR A 31 -0.48 -6.04 9.41
CA TYR A 31 -0.08 -5.74 10.78
C TYR A 31 -1.07 -4.80 11.44
N ASN A 32 -1.20 -4.91 12.75
CA ASN A 32 -1.86 -3.94 13.61
C ASN A 32 -0.92 -2.75 13.88
N GLU A 33 -1.45 -1.68 14.46
CA GLU A 33 -0.68 -0.49 14.84
C GLU A 33 0.43 -0.78 15.87
N ASP A 34 0.27 -1.83 16.68
CA ASP A 34 1.25 -2.29 17.66
C ASP A 34 2.35 -3.21 17.08
N GLY A 35 2.33 -3.43 15.76
CA GLY A 35 3.30 -4.26 15.05
C GLY A 35 3.07 -5.77 15.16
N THR A 36 1.97 -6.21 15.76
CA THR A 36 1.54 -7.62 15.72
C THR A 36 0.89 -7.96 14.38
N LYS A 37 1.03 -9.20 13.92
CA LYS A 37 0.38 -9.65 12.69
C LYS A 37 -1.12 -9.80 12.89
N ILE A 38 -1.91 -9.34 11.93
CA ILE A 38 -3.34 -9.62 11.85
C ILE A 38 -3.51 -11.09 11.47
N ASP A 39 -4.31 -11.83 12.24
CA ASP A 39 -4.63 -13.21 11.90
C ASP A 39 -5.63 -13.27 10.73
N LEU A 40 -5.11 -13.60 9.56
CA LEU A 40 -5.87 -13.83 8.34
C LEU A 40 -6.17 -15.33 8.12
N LYS A 41 -6.31 -16.11 9.21
CA LYS A 41 -6.56 -17.56 9.20
C LYS A 41 -5.51 -18.33 8.38
N GLY A 42 -4.24 -17.94 8.54
CA GLY A 42 -3.12 -18.51 7.81
C GLY A 42 -2.97 -18.06 6.35
N GLN A 43 -3.81 -17.14 5.87
CA GLN A 43 -3.67 -16.54 4.54
C GLN A 43 -2.83 -15.25 4.59
N LYS A 44 -2.43 -14.76 3.43
CA LYS A 44 -1.75 -13.47 3.25
C LYS A 44 -2.56 -12.55 2.35
N ILE A 45 -2.27 -11.26 2.39
CA ILE A 45 -2.74 -10.36 1.35
C ILE A 45 -2.10 -10.81 0.05
N ARG A 46 -2.92 -11.17 -0.93
CA ARG A 46 -2.42 -11.66 -2.22
C ARG A 46 -1.78 -10.52 -3.00
N LYS A 47 -0.82 -10.87 -3.85
CA LYS A 47 -0.41 -9.97 -4.93
C LYS A 47 -1.62 -9.76 -5.84
N GLN A 48 -2.07 -8.53 -5.96
CA GLN A 48 -3.20 -8.18 -6.81
C GLN A 48 -2.86 -7.00 -7.70
N SER A 49 -3.45 -6.99 -8.90
CA SER A 49 -3.34 -5.85 -9.83
C SER A 49 -4.06 -4.59 -9.31
N GLY A 50 -4.80 -4.71 -8.21
CA GLY A 50 -5.50 -3.61 -7.56
C GLY A 50 -4.59 -2.69 -6.76
N GLN A 51 -5.04 -1.46 -6.61
CA GLN A 51 -4.36 -0.37 -5.90
C GLN A 51 -5.05 -0.09 -4.56
N TYR A 52 -4.26 0.19 -3.53
CA TYR A 52 -4.78 0.58 -2.22
C TYR A 52 -4.40 2.01 -1.89
N LYS A 53 -5.38 2.78 -1.42
CA LYS A 53 -5.12 4.12 -0.87
C LYS A 53 -4.49 3.99 0.51
N VAL A 54 -3.50 4.83 0.75
CA VAL A 54 -2.81 4.98 2.03
C VAL A 54 -2.88 6.43 2.48
N ASP A 55 -2.90 6.67 3.77
CA ASP A 55 -2.96 8.03 4.34
C ASP A 55 -1.77 8.34 5.26
N LYS A 56 -1.05 7.33 5.73
CA LYS A 56 0.10 7.47 6.64
C LYS A 56 1.26 6.57 6.25
N LEU A 57 2.45 7.05 6.56
CA LEU A 57 3.71 6.32 6.52
C LEU A 57 4.35 6.48 7.90
N LEU A 58 4.66 5.40 8.61
CA LEU A 58 5.24 5.46 9.96
C LEU A 58 6.12 4.26 10.28
N TYR A 59 7.01 4.44 11.26
CA TYR A 59 7.79 3.34 11.81
C TYR A 59 6.99 2.62 12.89
N ILE A 60 6.83 1.30 12.74
CA ILE A 60 6.18 0.45 13.73
C ILE A 60 7.21 -0.57 14.24
N TRP A 61 7.28 -0.73 15.56
CA TRP A 61 8.10 -1.77 16.18
C TRP A 61 7.46 -3.13 15.96
N VAL A 62 8.16 -4.06 15.30
CA VAL A 62 7.68 -5.43 15.07
C VAL A 62 8.24 -6.35 16.15
N PRO A 63 7.43 -6.82 17.13
CA PRO A 63 7.94 -7.57 18.27
C PRO A 63 8.62 -8.89 17.86
N THR A 64 8.11 -9.56 16.83
CA THR A 64 8.68 -10.83 16.35
C THR A 64 10.03 -10.67 15.65
N GLU A 65 10.34 -9.46 15.17
CA GLU A 65 11.59 -9.16 14.46
C GLU A 65 12.57 -8.32 15.29
N GLN A 66 12.14 -7.84 16.47
CA GLN A 66 12.92 -7.02 17.39
C GLN A 66 13.56 -5.80 16.72
N LYS A 67 12.82 -5.16 15.81
CA LYS A 67 13.24 -3.95 15.11
C LYS A 67 12.04 -3.10 14.70
N ALA A 68 12.27 -1.81 14.46
CA ALA A 68 11.31 -0.96 13.81
C ALA A 68 11.41 -1.10 12.28
N GLU A 69 10.27 -1.21 11.63
CA GLU A 69 10.17 -1.18 10.16
C GLU A 69 9.20 -0.09 9.72
N LEU A 70 9.30 0.32 8.46
CA LEU A 70 8.46 1.36 7.87
C LEU A 70 7.19 0.73 7.29
N PHE A 71 6.03 1.30 7.62
CA PHE A 71 4.72 0.80 7.24
C PHE A 71 3.84 1.86 6.61
N TYR A 72 3.04 1.44 5.64
CA TYR A 72 1.90 2.20 5.14
C TYR A 72 0.62 1.79 5.87
N HIS A 73 -0.19 2.77 6.29
CA HIS A 73 -1.54 2.53 6.78
C HIS A 73 -2.53 2.43 5.61
N LEU A 74 -3.31 1.36 5.58
CA LEU A 74 -4.33 1.12 4.56
C LEU A 74 -5.64 1.81 4.94
N VAL A 75 -6.16 2.67 4.06
CA VAL A 75 -7.45 3.36 4.29
C VAL A 75 -8.64 2.38 4.23
N THR A 76 -8.48 1.29 3.48
CA THR A 76 -9.52 0.26 3.36
C THR A 76 -9.78 -0.47 4.68
N LYS A 77 -11.02 -0.91 4.86
CA LYS A 77 -11.41 -1.84 5.94
C LYS A 77 -11.56 -3.29 5.45
N ARG A 78 -11.15 -3.55 4.21
CA ARG A 78 -11.22 -4.85 3.54
C ARG A 78 -9.85 -5.21 2.97
N LEU A 79 -9.37 -6.40 3.32
CA LEU A 79 -8.16 -7.01 2.77
C LEU A 79 -8.55 -8.21 1.92
N ASP A 80 -8.16 -8.20 0.65
CA ASP A 80 -8.40 -9.32 -0.25
C ASP A 80 -7.25 -10.33 -0.15
N ALA A 81 -7.59 -11.58 0.15
CA ALA A 81 -6.72 -12.74 0.13
C ALA A 81 -7.08 -13.63 -1.07
N ASP A 82 -6.40 -14.76 -1.25
CA ASP A 82 -6.54 -15.60 -2.45
C ASP A 82 -7.99 -15.98 -2.78
N HIS A 83 -8.73 -16.48 -1.78
CA HIS A 83 -10.07 -17.04 -1.97
C HIS A 83 -11.15 -16.34 -1.13
N ASN A 84 -10.80 -15.30 -0.38
CA ASN A 84 -11.75 -14.60 0.48
C ASN A 84 -11.28 -13.17 0.75
N TYR A 85 -12.11 -12.40 1.47
CA TYR A 85 -11.72 -11.12 2.03
C TYR A 85 -11.91 -11.10 3.54
N PHE A 86 -11.11 -10.26 4.20
CA PHE A 86 -11.17 -10.03 5.64
C PHE A 86 -11.55 -8.59 5.91
N THR A 87 -12.54 -8.39 6.79
CA THR A 87 -12.85 -7.07 7.32
C THR A 87 -11.95 -6.80 8.51
N VAL A 88 -11.25 -5.66 8.47
CA VAL A 88 -10.29 -5.25 9.50
C VAL A 88 -10.62 -3.84 9.99
N LYS A 89 -10.32 -3.56 11.26
CA LYS A 89 -10.48 -2.21 11.80
C LYS A 89 -9.42 -1.28 11.23
N ASP A 90 -8.16 -1.65 11.31
CA ASP A 90 -7.03 -0.92 10.74
C ASP A 90 -6.01 -1.96 10.25
N ALA A 91 -5.23 -1.62 9.23
CA ALA A 91 -4.23 -2.52 8.69
C ALA A 91 -3.02 -1.75 8.19
N TYR A 92 -1.85 -2.30 8.47
CA TYR A 92 -0.56 -1.77 8.10
C TYR A 92 0.20 -2.79 7.27
N VAL A 93 0.93 -2.33 6.26
CA VAL A 93 1.75 -3.18 5.39
C VAL A 93 3.15 -2.61 5.27
N LYS A 94 4.15 -3.48 5.23
CA LYS A 94 5.55 -3.07 5.15
C LYS A 94 5.80 -2.32 3.85
N ALA A 95 6.48 -1.18 3.95
CA ALA A 95 6.83 -0.36 2.79
C ALA A 95 7.77 -1.11 1.81
N SER A 96 8.54 -2.10 2.29
CA SER A 96 9.39 -2.95 1.45
C SER A 96 8.62 -3.94 0.56
N ASP A 97 7.33 -4.15 0.84
CA ASP A 97 6.53 -5.21 0.22
C ASP A 97 5.58 -4.66 -0.84
N VAL A 98 5.67 -3.36 -1.11
CA VAL A 98 4.79 -2.61 -1.99
C VAL A 98 5.57 -1.64 -2.86
N GLU A 99 4.99 -1.28 -4.00
CA GLU A 99 5.41 -0.14 -4.82
C GLU A 99 4.51 1.05 -4.52
N PHE A 100 5.10 2.24 -4.38
CA PHE A 100 4.38 3.46 -4.08
C PHE A 100 4.11 4.28 -5.35
N HIS A 101 2.89 4.78 -5.48
CA HIS A 101 2.46 5.67 -6.54
C HIS A 101 1.74 6.90 -5.99
N GLY A 102 1.89 8.01 -6.69
CA GLY A 102 1.16 9.24 -6.45
C GLY A 102 1.77 10.19 -5.42
N VAL A 103 0.93 10.87 -4.64
CA VAL A 103 1.35 11.99 -3.79
C VAL A 103 2.12 11.47 -2.59
N LYS A 104 3.43 11.74 -2.52
CA LYS A 104 4.33 11.24 -1.45
C LYS A 104 3.83 11.56 -0.05
N THR A 105 3.73 10.54 0.79
CA THR A 105 3.61 10.69 2.25
C THR A 105 5.00 10.77 2.87
N ASN A 106 5.18 11.71 3.79
CA ASN A 106 6.38 11.76 4.62
C ASN A 106 6.14 10.96 5.90
N PRO A 107 7.17 10.27 6.44
CA PRO A 107 7.06 9.63 7.73
C PRO A 107 6.70 10.65 8.82
N ILE A 108 5.74 10.31 9.67
CA ILE A 108 5.31 11.13 10.82
C ILE A 108 5.91 10.55 12.10
#